data_AF-A0A6G1S8N6-F1
#
_entry.id   AF-A0A6G1S8N6-F1
#
_cell.length_a   1.000
_cell.length_b   1.000
_cell.length_c   1.000
_cell.angle_alpha   90.00
_cell.angle_beta   90.00
_cell.angle_gamma   90.00
#
_symmetry.space_group_name_H-M   'P 1'
#
loop_
_entity.id
_entity.type
_entity.pdbx_description
1 polymer ?
#
loop_
_entity_poly.entity_id
_entity_poly.type
_entity_poly.pdbx_seq_one_letter_code
_entity_poly.pdbx_strand_id
1 'polypeptide(L)'
;MMCFGLKDRKRVKTNYCVIVLLDDTQLVHELHPSSSGQDLLDVVIKHLNLLETSYFGLKYYPSGSASRHQYNGMAGGQQQQSPYALGAPSGQSSNQNQQPVWLDMERSAIKQLRDISPMTVHFGVKYYATDPCKLAEEITRYQFFLQCKQDILSGRLAVSFELAIELFGLAIQSELGDYDPSRHLENYASEFQFVPHQTLELEQRAALYHRQLVGQVPATAELNFLEKVKWLDLYGCQLHLIQYDDGDPGSADLYALGLNPSGVLVLRNRLKVAQYLWSRIVKTKCQGRCFLMDVIDAADSMEQQRQLNNGGLLTTANQIKRPP
;
A
#
# COMPACT_ATOMS: atom_id res chain seq x y z
N MET A 1 18.86 63.38 -17.31
CA MET A 1 17.88 62.37 -17.76
C MET A 1 18.26 61.06 -17.09
N MET A 2 17.61 60.72 -15.95
CA MET A 2 17.87 59.44 -15.28
C MET A 2 16.82 58.44 -15.74
N CYS A 3 17.22 57.50 -16.60
CA CYS A 3 16.38 56.38 -16.98
C CYS A 3 16.38 55.36 -15.82
N PHE A 4 15.29 55.30 -15.06
CA PHE A 4 15.03 54.19 -14.15
C PHE A 4 14.70 52.96 -15.00
N GLY A 5 15.63 52.00 -15.05
CA GLY A 5 15.37 50.69 -15.62
C GLY A 5 14.28 49.98 -14.82
N LEU A 6 13.10 49.82 -15.41
CA LEU A 6 12.10 48.89 -14.94
C LEU A 6 12.75 47.50 -14.97
N LYS A 7 13.12 46.97 -13.80
CA LYS A 7 13.48 45.56 -13.66
C LYS A 7 12.26 44.75 -14.11
N ASP A 8 12.38 44.07 -15.25
CA ASP A 8 11.42 43.05 -15.65
C ASP A 8 11.22 42.08 -14.48
N ARG A 9 10.04 42.13 -13.87
CA ARG A 9 9.61 41.12 -12.91
C ARG A 9 9.59 39.80 -13.68
N LYS A 10 10.56 38.92 -13.41
CA LYS A 10 10.55 37.53 -13.91
C LYS A 10 9.16 36.97 -13.66
N ARG A 11 8.44 36.65 -14.74
CA ARG A 11 7.12 36.03 -14.69
C ARG A 11 7.30 34.69 -13.97
N VAL A 12 6.84 34.61 -12.72
CA VAL A 12 6.93 33.37 -11.94
C VAL A 12 6.11 32.34 -12.69
N LYS A 13 6.76 31.25 -13.13
CA LYS A 13 6.06 30.15 -13.79
C LYS A 13 5.17 29.49 -12.74
N THR A 14 3.86 29.66 -12.87
CA THR A 14 2.90 28.92 -12.07
C THR A 14 3.03 27.44 -12.38
N ASN A 15 3.30 26.62 -11.36
CA ASN A 15 3.31 25.17 -11.49
C ASN A 15 1.93 24.65 -11.09
N TYR A 16 1.45 23.60 -11.75
CA TYR A 16 0.21 22.93 -11.40
C TYR A 16 0.52 21.47 -11.08
N CYS A 17 -0.16 20.92 -10.10
CA CYS A 17 -0.09 19.52 -9.74
C CYS A 17 -1.47 18.88 -9.87
N VAL A 18 -1.51 17.71 -10.49
CA VAL A 18 -2.69 16.84 -10.53
C VAL A 18 -2.59 15.87 -9.36
N ILE A 19 -3.60 15.85 -8.50
CA ILE A 19 -3.75 14.93 -7.39
C ILE A 19 -4.84 13.93 -7.76
N VAL A 20 -4.47 12.66 -7.97
CA VAL A 20 -5.40 11.57 -8.25
C VAL A 20 -5.85 10.97 -6.92
N LEU A 21 -7.16 10.96 -6.67
CA LEU A 21 -7.77 10.39 -5.46
C LEU A 21 -7.97 8.88 -5.60
N LEU A 22 -8.46 8.24 -4.53
CA LEU A 22 -8.63 6.78 -4.50
C LEU A 22 -9.85 6.29 -5.30
N ASP A 23 -10.79 7.18 -5.62
CA ASP A 23 -11.94 6.96 -6.51
C ASP A 23 -11.64 7.38 -7.96
N ASP A 24 -10.36 7.56 -8.30
CA ASP A 24 -9.83 8.04 -9.59
C ASP A 24 -10.23 9.48 -9.99
N THR A 25 -10.94 10.20 -9.12
CA THR A 25 -11.20 11.63 -9.32
C THR A 25 -9.89 12.42 -9.22
N GLN A 26 -9.84 13.57 -9.91
CA GLN A 26 -8.63 14.38 -9.99
C GLN A 26 -8.88 15.78 -9.46
N LEU A 27 -8.01 16.23 -8.57
CA LEU A 27 -7.91 17.61 -8.14
C LEU A 27 -6.73 18.28 -8.86
N VAL A 28 -6.94 19.48 -9.41
CA VAL A 28 -5.85 20.29 -9.96
C VAL A 28 -5.56 21.40 -8.98
N HIS A 29 -4.31 21.46 -8.51
CA HIS A 29 -3.88 22.45 -7.52
C HIS A 29 -2.72 23.29 -8.06
N GLU A 30 -2.80 24.60 -7.84
CA GLU A 30 -1.71 25.54 -8.14
C GLU A 30 -0.63 25.43 -7.07
N LEU A 31 0.61 25.14 -7.48
CA LEU A 31 1.76 25.00 -6.60
C LEU A 31 2.53 26.31 -6.48
N HIS A 32 2.58 26.84 -5.26
CA HIS A 32 3.51 27.91 -4.92
C HIS A 32 4.94 27.35 -4.81
N PRO A 33 6.00 28.11 -5.18
CA PRO A 33 7.40 27.67 -5.06
C PRO A 33 7.81 27.15 -3.67
N SER A 34 7.14 27.60 -2.62
CA SER A 34 7.38 27.17 -1.23
C SER A 34 6.48 26.04 -0.75
N SER A 35 5.50 25.59 -1.55
CA SER A 35 4.57 24.54 -1.14
C SER A 35 5.33 23.26 -0.80
N SER A 36 5.05 22.74 0.38
CA SER A 36 5.52 21.47 0.92
C SER A 36 4.65 20.30 0.44
N GLY A 37 5.06 19.07 0.72
CA GLY A 37 4.20 17.91 0.51
C GLY A 37 2.95 17.95 1.38
N GLN A 38 3.06 18.48 2.60
CA GLN A 38 1.92 18.64 3.51
C GLN A 38 0.86 19.58 2.93
N ASP A 39 1.26 20.70 2.33
CA ASP A 39 0.30 21.64 1.73
C ASP A 39 -0.56 20.97 0.64
N LEU A 40 0.02 20.05 -0.14
CA LEU A 40 -0.72 19.26 -1.12
C LEU A 40 -1.65 18.24 -0.46
N LEU A 41 -1.19 17.57 0.61
CA LEU A 41 -2.01 16.61 1.34
C LEU A 41 -3.20 17.31 2.03
N ASP A 42 -3.00 18.51 2.55
CA ASP A 42 -4.04 19.33 3.19
C ASP A 42 -5.18 19.69 2.23
N VAL A 43 -4.87 19.87 0.94
CA VAL A 43 -5.90 20.06 -0.11
C VAL A 43 -6.82 18.85 -0.18
N VAL A 44 -6.26 17.63 -0.16
CA VAL A 44 -7.02 16.39 -0.19
C VAL A 44 -7.81 16.19 1.11
N ILE A 45 -7.16 16.38 2.25
CA ILE A 45 -7.78 16.25 3.58
C ILE A 45 -9.00 17.18 3.69
N LYS A 46 -8.86 18.44 3.26
CA LYS A 46 -9.96 19.40 3.26
C LYS A 46 -11.05 19.03 2.27
N HIS A 47 -10.70 18.55 1.07
CA HIS A 47 -11.66 18.16 0.05
C HIS A 47 -12.53 16.98 0.51
N LEU A 48 -11.89 15.97 1.11
CA LEU A 48 -12.55 14.75 1.60
C LEU A 48 -13.12 14.90 3.02
N ASN A 49 -12.88 16.02 3.71
CA ASN A 49 -13.25 16.25 5.10
C ASN A 49 -12.73 15.14 6.05
N LEU A 50 -11.45 14.76 5.89
CA LEU A 50 -10.81 13.71 6.69
C LEU A 50 -10.36 14.24 8.05
N LEU A 51 -10.75 13.56 9.13
CA LEU A 51 -10.26 13.85 10.50
C LEU A 51 -9.10 12.93 10.90
N GLU A 52 -9.15 11.65 10.52
CA GLU A 52 -8.12 10.65 10.83
C GLU A 52 -7.00 10.66 9.77
N THR A 53 -6.22 11.75 9.72
CA THR A 53 -5.30 12.02 8.59
C THR A 53 -4.00 11.22 8.62
N SER A 54 -3.62 10.67 9.78
CA SER A 54 -2.31 10.01 10.01
C SER A 54 -2.08 8.75 9.17
N TYR A 55 -3.13 8.18 8.57
CA TYR A 55 -3.05 6.96 7.77
C TYR A 55 -2.63 7.23 6.32
N PHE A 56 -2.76 8.47 5.85
CA PHE A 56 -2.69 8.79 4.43
C PHE A 56 -1.41 9.50 4.02
N GLY A 57 -1.15 9.49 2.72
CA GLY A 57 -0.06 10.25 2.12
C GLY A 57 -0.25 10.43 0.63
N LEU A 58 0.74 11.09 0.01
CA LEU A 58 0.83 11.26 -1.44
C LEU A 58 2.02 10.48 -1.97
N LYS A 59 1.87 9.80 -3.10
CA LYS A 59 2.94 9.09 -3.81
C LYS A 59 3.03 9.52 -5.27
N TYR A 60 4.20 9.40 -5.86
CA TYR A 60 4.42 9.67 -7.29
C TYR A 60 5.24 8.55 -7.91
N TYR A 61 5.22 8.47 -9.24
CA TYR A 61 5.94 7.47 -10.01
C TYR A 61 7.13 8.15 -10.71
N PRO A 62 8.37 7.94 -10.25
CA PRO A 62 9.53 8.60 -10.83
C PRO A 62 9.68 8.23 -12.31
N SER A 63 9.66 9.23 -13.20
CA SER A 63 10.01 9.00 -14.61
C SER A 63 11.36 8.31 -14.67
N GLY A 64 11.47 7.24 -15.45
CA GLY A 64 12.65 6.36 -15.50
C GLY A 64 13.90 7.06 -16.03
N SER A 65 14.46 7.99 -15.29
CA SER A 65 15.88 8.32 -15.37
C SER A 65 16.61 7.19 -14.69
N ALA A 66 17.30 6.37 -15.50
CA ALA A 66 18.21 5.33 -15.05
C ALA A 66 18.88 5.71 -13.74
N SER A 67 18.74 4.86 -12.72
CA SER A 67 19.50 4.89 -11.48
C SER A 67 21.00 4.92 -11.80
N ARG A 68 21.57 6.10 -12.04
CA ARG A 68 23.00 6.26 -12.34
C ARG A 68 23.88 6.11 -11.09
N HIS A 69 23.29 5.81 -9.94
CA HIS A 69 24.01 5.49 -8.71
C HIS A 69 23.47 4.23 -8.02
N GLN A 70 23.40 3.11 -8.74
CA GLN A 70 23.64 1.78 -8.16
C GLN A 70 23.77 0.75 -9.28
N TYR A 71 24.74 -0.16 -9.13
CA TYR A 71 25.16 -1.22 -10.07
C TYR A 71 26.07 -0.78 -11.23
N ASN A 72 27.33 -0.51 -10.89
CA ASN A 72 28.43 -0.86 -11.78
C ASN A 72 28.80 -2.32 -11.47
N GLY A 73 28.55 -3.25 -12.38
CA GLY A 73 28.99 -4.64 -12.23
C GLY A 73 28.19 -5.67 -13.00
N MET A 74 28.72 -6.04 -14.16
CA MET A 74 28.53 -7.29 -14.92
C MET A 74 27.27 -7.43 -15.80
N ALA A 75 27.59 -7.50 -17.09
CA ALA A 75 26.74 -7.89 -18.19
C ALA A 75 26.47 -9.41 -18.17
N GLY A 76 25.25 -9.80 -18.52
CA GLY A 76 24.82 -11.18 -18.71
C GLY A 76 23.30 -11.26 -18.59
N GLY A 77 22.62 -11.47 -19.71
CA GLY A 77 21.17 -11.27 -19.82
C GLY A 77 20.30 -12.27 -19.06
N GLN A 78 19.18 -11.75 -18.54
CA GLN A 78 17.83 -12.32 -18.57
C GLN A 78 16.87 -11.21 -18.09
N GLN A 79 15.74 -11.02 -18.78
CA GLN A 79 14.74 -10.01 -18.40
C GLN A 79 14.13 -10.39 -17.05
N GLN A 80 14.44 -9.61 -16.01
CA GLN A 80 13.94 -9.82 -14.66
C GLN A 80 12.52 -9.21 -14.56
N GLN A 81 11.50 -10.07 -14.40
CA GLN A 81 10.13 -9.64 -14.13
C GLN A 81 10.03 -8.95 -12.76
N SER A 82 9.18 -7.93 -12.69
CA SER A 82 8.93 -7.17 -11.47
C SER A 82 8.39 -8.07 -10.35
N PRO A 83 8.83 -7.88 -9.08
CA PRO A 83 8.32 -8.63 -7.93
C PRO A 83 6.79 -8.54 -7.76
N TYR A 84 6.19 -7.52 -8.38
CA TYR A 84 4.80 -7.12 -8.23
C TYR A 84 3.93 -7.57 -9.41
N ALA A 85 4.53 -8.08 -10.49
CA ALA A 85 3.79 -8.48 -11.68
C ALA A 85 3.27 -9.92 -11.51
N LEU A 86 1.98 -10.04 -11.21
CA LEU A 86 1.21 -11.23 -11.54
C LEU A 86 0.77 -11.10 -13.00
N GLY A 87 1.52 -11.75 -13.91
CA GLY A 87 1.10 -12.15 -15.26
C GLY A 87 0.34 -11.16 -16.17
N ALA A 88 0.82 -9.94 -16.44
CA ALA A 88 0.22 -9.10 -17.50
C ALA A 88 0.69 -9.48 -18.92
N PRO A 89 -0.19 -9.64 -19.93
CA PRO A 89 0.22 -9.75 -21.32
C PRO A 89 0.63 -8.39 -21.90
N SER A 90 1.55 -8.46 -22.86
CA SER A 90 2.08 -7.37 -23.67
C SER A 90 0.99 -6.64 -24.45
N GLY A 91 0.70 -5.40 -24.07
CA GLY A 91 -0.16 -4.52 -24.87
C GLY A 91 -0.87 -3.42 -24.11
N GLN A 92 -0.19 -2.68 -23.22
CA GLN A 92 -0.62 -1.36 -22.74
C GLN A 92 0.56 -0.63 -22.06
N SER A 93 0.63 0.67 -22.29
CA SER A 93 1.69 1.65 -21.98
C SER A 93 2.60 1.41 -20.75
N SER A 94 3.87 1.12 -21.05
CA SER A 94 5.19 1.37 -20.41
C SER A 94 5.42 1.92 -18.98
N ASN A 95 4.45 2.11 -18.08
CA ASN A 95 4.71 2.68 -16.73
C ASN A 95 4.44 1.77 -15.51
N GLN A 96 3.95 0.54 -15.69
CA GLN A 96 3.57 -0.34 -14.56
C GLN A 96 4.73 -0.95 -13.75
N ASN A 97 6.00 -0.72 -14.14
CA ASN A 97 7.16 -1.36 -13.48
C ASN A 97 7.90 -0.47 -12.47
N GLN A 98 7.43 0.74 -12.18
CA GLN A 98 8.10 1.64 -11.24
C GLN A 98 7.46 1.58 -9.85
N GLN A 99 8.30 1.34 -8.84
CA GLN A 99 7.86 1.44 -7.46
C GLN A 99 7.47 2.89 -7.14
N PRO A 100 6.28 3.12 -6.56
CA PRO A 100 5.87 4.45 -6.16
C PRO A 100 6.79 4.96 -5.06
N VAL A 101 7.07 6.27 -5.08
CA VAL A 101 7.80 6.96 -4.04
C VAL A 101 6.83 7.83 -3.26
N TRP A 102 6.77 7.64 -1.94
CA TRP A 102 6.00 8.52 -1.06
C TRP A 102 6.65 9.90 -1.02
N LEU A 103 5.83 10.93 -1.22
CA LEU A 103 6.23 12.32 -1.06
C LEU A 103 6.59 12.56 0.41
N ASP A 104 7.66 13.30 0.62
CA ASP A 104 8.04 13.81 1.93
C ASP A 104 7.20 15.06 2.23
N MET A 105 6.46 15.01 3.35
CA MET A 105 5.49 16.05 3.72
C MET A 105 6.19 17.35 4.15
N GLU A 106 7.40 17.29 4.68
CA GLU A 106 8.14 18.45 5.20
C GLU A 106 8.95 19.16 4.11
N ARG A 107 9.17 18.50 2.97
CA ARG A 107 10.01 19.01 1.89
C ARG A 107 9.17 19.65 0.78
N SER A 108 9.79 20.59 0.07
CA SER A 108 9.18 21.26 -1.09
C SER A 108 8.68 20.25 -2.14
N ALA A 109 7.39 20.29 -2.46
CA ALA A 109 6.75 19.40 -3.43
C ALA A 109 7.35 19.57 -4.83
N ILE A 110 7.54 20.81 -5.29
CA ILE A 110 8.13 21.11 -6.61
C ILE A 110 9.52 20.50 -6.78
N LYS A 111 10.34 20.51 -5.71
CA LYS A 111 11.70 19.92 -5.78
C LYS A 111 11.65 18.40 -5.92
N GLN A 112 10.68 17.74 -5.28
CA GLN A 112 10.50 16.29 -5.35
C GLN A 112 9.92 15.86 -6.69
N LEU A 113 9.01 16.66 -7.25
CA LEU A 113 8.28 16.37 -8.49
C LEU A 113 8.95 16.96 -9.75
N ARG A 114 10.19 17.44 -9.64
CA ARG A 114 10.88 18.18 -10.70
C ARG A 114 11.00 17.41 -12.04
N ASP A 115 11.09 16.09 -11.97
CA ASP A 115 11.26 15.19 -13.11
C ASP A 115 9.95 14.49 -13.49
N ILE A 116 8.82 14.95 -12.93
CA ILE A 116 7.48 14.39 -13.15
C ILE A 116 6.71 15.39 -14.02
N SER A 117 6.36 14.97 -15.24
CA SER A 117 5.65 15.80 -16.21
C SER A 117 4.52 15.00 -16.90
N PRO A 118 3.25 15.41 -16.74
CA PRO A 118 2.77 16.45 -15.83
C PRO A 118 3.06 16.11 -14.36
N MET A 119 3.14 17.11 -13.47
CA MET A 119 3.36 16.87 -12.04
C MET A 119 2.13 16.18 -11.45
N THR A 120 2.18 14.85 -11.36
CA THR A 120 1.07 14.04 -10.86
C THR A 120 1.46 13.32 -9.58
N VAL A 121 0.59 13.39 -8.59
CA VAL A 121 0.67 12.62 -7.34
C VAL A 121 -0.62 11.84 -7.13
N HIS A 122 -0.53 10.76 -6.38
CA HIS A 122 -1.64 9.87 -6.08
C HIS A 122 -1.84 9.82 -4.58
N PHE A 123 -3.06 10.08 -4.12
CA PHE A 123 -3.47 9.87 -2.76
C PHE A 123 -3.54 8.38 -2.44
N GLY A 124 -3.22 7.99 -1.21
CA GLY A 124 -3.36 6.61 -0.78
C GLY A 124 -3.08 6.39 0.69
N VAL A 125 -3.38 5.17 1.15
CA VAL A 125 -3.07 4.72 2.52
C VAL A 125 -1.58 4.41 2.60
N LYS A 126 -0.88 5.13 3.46
CA LYS A 126 0.55 4.94 3.75
C LYS A 126 0.76 4.02 4.94
N TYR A 127 -0.11 4.12 5.94
CA TYR A 127 -0.07 3.30 7.14
C TYR A 127 -1.42 2.62 7.30
N TYR A 128 -1.46 1.31 7.10
CA TYR A 128 -2.71 0.57 7.24
C TYR A 128 -2.99 0.32 8.73
N ALA A 129 -4.22 0.58 9.16
CA ALA A 129 -4.66 0.21 10.50
C ALA A 129 -4.71 -1.32 10.61
N THR A 130 -4.29 -1.89 11.75
CA THR A 130 -4.36 -3.34 11.98
C THR A 130 -5.80 -3.86 11.92
N ASP A 131 -6.76 -3.04 12.34
CA ASP A 131 -8.19 -3.35 12.24
C ASP A 131 -8.94 -2.12 11.67
N PRO A 132 -9.13 -2.04 10.34
CA PRO A 132 -9.79 -0.89 9.72
C PRO A 132 -11.26 -0.75 10.13
N CYS A 133 -11.87 -1.79 10.70
CA CYS A 133 -13.25 -1.75 11.18
C CYS A 133 -13.40 -0.91 12.46
N LYS A 134 -12.29 -0.59 13.15
CA LYS A 134 -12.26 0.23 14.37
C LYS A 134 -11.96 1.71 14.12
N LEU A 135 -11.73 2.10 12.86
CA LEU A 135 -11.59 3.51 12.49
C LEU A 135 -12.88 4.25 12.84
N ALA A 136 -12.76 5.45 13.39
CA ALA A 136 -13.91 6.17 13.93
C ALA A 136 -14.82 6.69 12.82
N GLU A 137 -14.24 7.31 11.80
CA GLU A 137 -14.98 8.00 10.76
C GLU A 137 -15.32 7.07 9.59
N GLU A 138 -16.56 7.15 9.12
CA GLU A 138 -17.02 6.38 7.95
C GLU A 138 -16.23 6.72 6.69
N ILE A 139 -15.94 8.00 6.48
CA ILE A 139 -15.14 8.45 5.35
C ILE A 139 -13.72 7.83 5.38
N THR A 140 -13.11 7.65 6.55
CA THR A 140 -11.80 6.99 6.66
C THR A 140 -11.90 5.52 6.26
N ARG A 141 -12.93 4.81 6.73
CA ARG A 141 -13.20 3.41 6.33
C ARG A 141 -13.42 3.30 4.82
N TYR A 142 -14.18 4.22 4.23
CA TYR A 142 -14.39 4.26 2.79
C TYR A 142 -13.08 4.42 2.00
N GLN A 143 -12.18 5.32 2.43
CA GLN A 143 -10.86 5.45 1.78
C GLN A 143 -10.01 4.16 1.91
N PHE A 144 -10.08 3.47 3.05
CA PHE A 144 -9.45 2.15 3.20
C PHE A 144 -10.05 1.10 2.26
N PHE A 145 -11.38 1.09 2.11
CA PHE A 145 -12.08 0.21 1.18
C PHE A 145 -11.62 0.44 -0.27
N LEU A 146 -11.57 1.70 -0.72
CA LEU A 146 -11.08 2.06 -2.05
C LEU A 146 -9.62 1.64 -2.26
N GLN A 147 -8.75 1.89 -1.27
CA GLN A 147 -7.36 1.47 -1.34
C GLN A 147 -7.23 -0.05 -1.47
N CYS A 148 -8.01 -0.83 -0.70
CA CYS A 148 -7.99 -2.28 -0.80
C CYS A 148 -8.53 -2.78 -2.15
N LYS A 149 -9.56 -2.14 -2.73
CA LYS A 149 -10.00 -2.42 -4.12
C LYS A 149 -8.84 -2.23 -5.10
N GLN A 150 -8.13 -1.11 -5.02
CA GLN A 150 -6.95 -0.85 -5.88
C GLN A 150 -5.82 -1.86 -5.64
N ASP A 151 -5.61 -2.30 -4.40
CA ASP A 151 -4.57 -3.29 -4.08
C ASP A 151 -4.91 -4.67 -4.64
N ILE A 152 -6.18 -5.07 -4.63
CA ILE A 152 -6.66 -6.30 -5.27
C ILE A 152 -6.50 -6.18 -6.79
N LEU A 153 -7.00 -5.09 -7.39
CA LEU A 153 -6.95 -4.85 -8.83
C LEU A 153 -5.52 -4.79 -9.37
N SER A 154 -4.58 -4.23 -8.61
CA SER A 154 -3.16 -4.21 -8.97
C SER A 154 -2.40 -5.52 -8.67
N GLY A 155 -3.04 -6.48 -8.02
CA GLY A 155 -2.42 -7.74 -7.60
C GLY A 155 -1.50 -7.64 -6.38
N ARG A 156 -1.47 -6.50 -5.70
CA ARG A 156 -0.71 -6.30 -4.44
C ARG A 156 -1.34 -7.09 -3.29
N LEU A 157 -2.67 -7.12 -3.23
CA LEU A 157 -3.44 -7.88 -2.27
C LEU A 157 -4.01 -9.13 -2.94
N ALA A 158 -3.30 -10.25 -2.81
CA ALA A 158 -3.76 -11.51 -3.36
C ALA A 158 -4.97 -12.05 -2.57
N VAL A 159 -6.00 -12.49 -3.30
CA VAL A 159 -7.22 -13.08 -2.77
C VAL A 159 -7.49 -14.42 -3.46
N SER A 160 -8.09 -15.37 -2.74
CA SER A 160 -8.58 -16.61 -3.36
C SER A 160 -9.77 -16.31 -4.27
N PHE A 161 -10.06 -17.21 -5.21
CA PHE A 161 -11.21 -17.05 -6.12
C PHE A 161 -12.54 -16.91 -5.36
N GLU A 162 -12.76 -17.77 -4.37
CA GLU A 162 -13.96 -17.72 -3.53
C GLU A 162 -14.09 -16.39 -2.77
N LEU A 163 -12.99 -15.91 -2.19
CA LEU A 163 -13.01 -14.61 -1.51
C LEU A 163 -13.21 -13.45 -2.50
N ALA A 164 -12.63 -13.53 -3.69
CA ALA A 164 -12.81 -12.51 -4.73
C ALA A 164 -14.29 -12.35 -5.12
N ILE A 165 -15.07 -13.44 -5.17
CA ILE A 165 -16.51 -13.38 -5.44
C ILE A 165 -17.24 -12.54 -4.39
N GLU A 166 -16.99 -12.84 -3.11
CA GLU A 166 -17.64 -12.17 -2.00
C GLU A 166 -17.27 -10.68 -1.95
N LEU A 167 -15.97 -10.38 -2.08
CA LEU A 167 -15.47 -9.01 -2.07
C LEU A 167 -15.96 -8.21 -3.28
N PHE A 168 -16.04 -8.83 -4.46
CA PHE A 168 -16.55 -8.16 -5.65
C PHE A 168 -18.04 -7.86 -5.52
N GLY A 169 -18.84 -8.82 -5.04
CA GLY A 169 -20.25 -8.58 -4.78
C GLY A 169 -20.51 -7.48 -3.74
N LEU A 170 -19.70 -7.41 -2.67
CA LEU A 170 -19.74 -6.30 -1.70
C LEU A 170 -19.35 -4.96 -2.33
N ALA A 171 -18.34 -4.96 -3.21
CA ALA A 171 -17.95 -3.76 -3.94
C ALA A 171 -19.08 -3.27 -4.87
N ILE A 172 -19.77 -4.18 -5.57
CA ILE A 172 -20.93 -3.85 -6.40
C ILE A 172 -22.06 -3.28 -5.54
N GLN A 173 -22.36 -3.88 -4.38
CA GLN A 173 -23.39 -3.38 -3.46
C GLN A 173 -23.07 -1.96 -2.94
N SER A 174 -21.79 -1.66 -2.67
CA SER A 174 -21.37 -0.32 -2.27
C SER A 174 -21.59 0.71 -3.38
N GLU A 175 -21.30 0.36 -4.64
CA GLU A 175 -21.40 1.29 -5.78
C GLU A 175 -22.83 1.45 -6.34
N LEU A 176 -23.59 0.35 -6.43
CA LEU A 176 -24.91 0.33 -7.08
C LEU A 176 -26.10 0.30 -6.11
N GLY A 177 -25.86 -0.06 -4.84
CA GLY A 177 -26.92 -0.39 -3.90
C GLY A 177 -27.63 -1.69 -4.26
N ASP A 178 -28.84 -1.88 -3.75
CA ASP A 178 -29.59 -3.13 -3.88
C ASP A 178 -29.78 -3.58 -5.35
N TYR A 179 -29.70 -4.89 -5.56
CA TYR A 179 -30.01 -5.49 -6.85
C TYR A 179 -31.45 -5.19 -7.31
N ASP A 180 -31.58 -4.54 -8.46
CA ASP A 180 -32.84 -4.31 -9.17
C ASP A 180 -32.84 -5.02 -10.55
N PRO A 181 -33.72 -6.01 -10.79
CA PRO A 181 -33.77 -6.74 -12.06
C PRO A 181 -34.19 -5.88 -13.27
N SER A 182 -34.77 -4.70 -13.05
CA SER A 182 -35.13 -3.77 -14.13
C SER A 182 -33.94 -2.92 -14.59
N ARG A 183 -32.94 -2.74 -13.73
CA ARG A 183 -31.75 -1.91 -13.98
C ARG A 183 -30.51 -2.74 -14.26
N HIS A 184 -30.38 -3.89 -13.63
CA HIS A 184 -29.19 -4.74 -13.72
C HIS A 184 -29.37 -5.83 -14.78
N LEU A 185 -28.82 -5.56 -15.96
CA LEU A 185 -28.72 -6.51 -17.08
C LEU A 185 -27.82 -7.70 -16.71
N GLU A 186 -27.81 -8.77 -17.51
CA GLU A 186 -27.13 -10.03 -17.17
C GLU A 186 -25.60 -9.89 -16.93
N ASN A 187 -24.96 -8.85 -17.49
CA ASN A 187 -23.53 -8.60 -17.46
C ASN A 187 -23.13 -7.28 -16.78
N TYR A 188 -23.99 -6.69 -15.95
CA TYR A 188 -23.70 -5.42 -15.27
C TYR A 188 -22.41 -5.46 -14.42
N ALA A 189 -22.03 -6.63 -13.89
CA ALA A 189 -20.77 -6.80 -13.16
C ALA A 189 -19.52 -6.58 -14.04
N SER A 190 -19.62 -6.79 -15.36
CA SER A 190 -18.51 -6.58 -16.31
C SER A 190 -18.15 -5.10 -16.50
N GLU A 191 -18.99 -4.17 -16.03
CA GLU A 191 -18.69 -2.73 -16.04
C GLU A 191 -17.61 -2.34 -15.01
N PHE A 192 -17.32 -3.23 -14.06
CA PHE A 192 -16.36 -3.02 -13.00
C PHE A 192 -15.11 -3.86 -13.23
N GLN A 193 -13.94 -3.26 -12.98
CA GLN A 193 -12.68 -4.00 -12.90
C GLN A 193 -12.30 -4.22 -11.44
N PHE A 194 -12.25 -5.49 -11.02
CA PHE A 194 -11.99 -5.84 -9.62
C PHE A 194 -10.67 -6.59 -9.41
N VAL A 195 -10.29 -7.47 -10.33
CA VAL A 195 -9.03 -8.25 -10.28
C VAL A 195 -8.24 -8.12 -11.59
N PRO A 196 -6.91 -8.32 -11.60
CA PRO A 196 -6.08 -8.16 -12.80
C PRO A 196 -6.47 -9.05 -13.98
N HIS A 197 -6.98 -10.25 -13.69
CA HIS A 197 -7.38 -11.26 -14.68
C HIS A 197 -8.82 -11.67 -14.45
N GLN A 198 -9.72 -10.69 -14.58
CA GLN A 198 -11.14 -10.92 -14.35
C GLN A 198 -11.70 -11.90 -15.38
N THR A 199 -12.42 -12.91 -14.88
CA THR A 199 -13.06 -13.94 -15.71
C THR A 199 -14.57 -13.76 -15.67
N LEU A 200 -15.24 -14.19 -16.76
CA LEU A 200 -16.69 -14.18 -16.81
C LEU A 200 -17.32 -15.00 -15.67
N GLU A 201 -16.68 -16.11 -15.27
CA GLU A 201 -17.14 -16.91 -14.13
C GLU A 201 -17.13 -16.10 -12.83
N LEU A 202 -16.07 -15.32 -12.57
CA LEU A 202 -16.00 -14.45 -11.40
C LEU A 202 -17.12 -13.41 -11.42
N GLU A 203 -17.33 -12.75 -12.56
CA GLU A 203 -18.37 -11.73 -12.73
C GLU A 203 -19.77 -12.29 -12.48
N GLN A 204 -20.09 -13.44 -13.05
CA GLN A 204 -21.38 -14.12 -12.86
C GLN A 204 -21.58 -14.52 -11.40
N ARG A 205 -20.57 -15.11 -10.75
CA ARG A 205 -20.67 -15.52 -9.35
C ARG A 205 -20.77 -14.31 -8.41
N ALA A 206 -20.05 -13.22 -8.70
CA ALA A 206 -20.15 -11.97 -7.95
C ALA A 206 -21.54 -11.32 -8.10
N ALA A 207 -22.10 -11.31 -9.31
CA ALA A 207 -23.47 -10.83 -9.56
C ALA A 207 -24.52 -11.66 -8.81
N LEU A 208 -24.33 -12.99 -8.71
CA LEU A 208 -25.19 -13.87 -7.89
C LEU A 208 -25.03 -13.61 -6.40
N TYR A 209 -23.82 -13.30 -5.93
CA TYR A 209 -23.57 -12.92 -4.55
C TYR A 209 -24.22 -11.57 -4.22
N HIS A 210 -24.10 -10.57 -5.10
CA HIS A 210 -24.71 -9.25 -4.95
C HIS A 210 -26.24 -9.32 -4.75
N ARG A 211 -26.93 -10.23 -5.46
CA ARG A 211 -28.38 -10.48 -5.28
C ARG A 211 -28.77 -10.91 -3.86
N GLN A 212 -27.83 -11.40 -3.06
CA GLN A 212 -28.05 -11.83 -1.67
C GLN A 212 -27.81 -10.70 -0.67
N LEU A 213 -27.31 -9.54 -1.10
CA LEU A 213 -26.94 -8.40 -0.26
C LEU A 213 -28.06 -7.35 -0.15
N VAL A 214 -29.24 -7.62 -0.71
CA VAL A 214 -30.38 -6.69 -0.69
C VAL A 214 -30.72 -6.25 0.75
N GLY A 215 -30.85 -4.94 0.94
CA GLY A 215 -31.08 -4.29 2.23
C GLY A 215 -29.79 -3.83 2.91
N GLN A 216 -28.62 -4.15 2.38
CA GLN A 216 -27.35 -3.69 2.91
C GLN A 216 -26.99 -2.31 2.34
N VAL A 217 -26.87 -1.31 3.20
CA VAL A 217 -26.42 0.03 2.78
C VAL A 217 -24.91 0.05 2.45
N PRO A 218 -24.43 0.97 1.58
CA PRO A 218 -23.04 1.01 1.13
C PRO A 218 -22.01 0.95 2.26
N ALA A 219 -22.16 1.77 3.29
CA ALA A 219 -21.26 1.79 4.45
C ALA A 219 -21.14 0.42 5.16
N THR A 220 -22.23 -0.38 5.16
CA THR A 220 -22.21 -1.74 5.73
C THR A 220 -21.53 -2.73 4.77
N ALA A 221 -21.70 -2.57 3.46
CA ALA A 221 -21.00 -3.38 2.45
C ALA A 221 -19.48 -3.15 2.51
N GLU A 222 -19.07 -1.90 2.63
CA GLU A 222 -17.68 -1.47 2.82
C GLU A 222 -17.09 -2.03 4.12
N LEU A 223 -17.83 -1.96 5.23
CA LEU A 223 -17.39 -2.53 6.50
C LEU A 223 -17.21 -4.06 6.41
N ASN A 224 -18.17 -4.77 5.80
CA ASN A 224 -18.07 -6.21 5.59
C ASN A 224 -16.91 -6.59 4.65
N PHE A 225 -16.60 -5.75 3.68
CA PHE A 225 -15.43 -5.91 2.81
C PHE A 225 -14.14 -5.80 3.64
N LEU A 226 -14.03 -4.74 4.45
CA LEU A 226 -12.88 -4.49 5.32
C LEU A 226 -12.69 -5.61 6.36
N GLU A 227 -13.77 -6.12 6.92
CA GLU A 227 -13.77 -7.24 7.87
C GLU A 227 -13.16 -8.50 7.26
N LYS A 228 -13.31 -8.71 5.95
CA LYS A 228 -12.74 -9.86 5.25
C LYS A 228 -11.27 -9.65 4.89
N VAL A 229 -10.92 -8.50 4.33
CA VAL A 229 -9.54 -8.26 3.83
C VAL A 229 -8.50 -8.12 4.93
N LYS A 230 -8.88 -7.65 6.14
CA LYS A 230 -7.93 -7.42 7.25
C LYS A 230 -7.20 -8.68 7.71
N TRP A 231 -7.76 -9.85 7.42
CA TRP A 231 -7.20 -11.15 7.80
C TRP A 231 -6.19 -11.70 6.78
N LEU A 232 -6.04 -11.05 5.62
CA LEU A 232 -5.13 -11.50 4.58
C LEU A 232 -3.68 -11.17 4.94
N ASP A 233 -2.76 -12.11 4.71
CA ASP A 233 -1.34 -11.91 5.01
C ASP A 233 -0.73 -10.70 4.27
N LEU A 234 -1.24 -10.41 3.07
CA LEU A 234 -0.78 -9.31 2.22
C LEU A 234 -1.54 -8.00 2.46
N TYR A 235 -2.48 -7.96 3.41
CA TYR A 235 -3.19 -6.73 3.76
C TYR A 235 -2.21 -5.64 4.23
N GLY A 236 -2.19 -4.51 3.52
CA GLY A 236 -1.25 -3.42 3.79
C GLY A 236 0.22 -3.81 3.69
N CYS A 237 0.54 -4.91 3.01
CA CYS A 237 1.88 -5.48 3.00
C CYS A 237 2.76 -4.83 1.92
N GLN A 238 3.90 -4.28 2.34
CA GLN A 238 4.96 -3.83 1.46
C GLN A 238 6.02 -4.93 1.30
N LEU A 239 6.15 -5.49 0.10
CA LEU A 239 7.08 -6.57 -0.20
C LEU A 239 8.45 -6.05 -0.64
N HIS A 240 9.51 -6.67 -0.13
CA HIS A 240 10.89 -6.44 -0.54
C HIS A 240 11.52 -7.77 -0.89
N LEU A 241 12.01 -7.93 -2.12
CA LEU A 241 12.78 -9.12 -2.48
C LEU A 241 14.09 -9.12 -1.69
N ILE A 242 14.43 -10.28 -1.12
CA ILE A 242 15.64 -10.47 -0.34
C ILE A 242 16.39 -11.72 -0.82
N GLN A 243 17.69 -11.74 -0.58
CA GLN A 243 18.45 -12.98 -0.58
C GLN A 243 18.41 -13.52 0.85
N TYR A 244 18.03 -14.79 0.98
CA TYR A 244 18.05 -15.49 2.25
C TYR A 244 19.08 -16.61 2.14
N ASP A 245 20.00 -16.66 3.10
CA ASP A 245 20.99 -17.73 3.18
C ASP A 245 20.34 -18.91 3.91
N ASP A 246 19.72 -19.82 3.14
CA ASP A 246 19.15 -21.07 3.66
C ASP A 246 20.18 -22.21 3.77
N GLY A 247 21.46 -21.91 3.49
CA GLY A 247 22.54 -22.90 3.48
C GLY A 247 22.57 -23.80 2.25
N ASP A 248 21.66 -23.62 1.28
CA ASP A 248 21.68 -24.30 -0.01
C ASP A 248 22.11 -23.34 -1.15
N PRO A 249 23.40 -23.32 -1.52
CA PRO A 249 23.90 -22.43 -2.56
C PRO A 249 23.34 -22.71 -3.96
N GLY A 250 22.55 -23.78 -4.16
CA GLY A 250 21.87 -24.10 -5.41
C GLY A 250 20.37 -23.74 -5.44
N SER A 251 19.82 -23.21 -4.34
CA SER A 251 18.39 -22.88 -4.24
C SER A 251 18.01 -21.75 -5.21
N ALA A 252 17.04 -22.02 -6.09
CA ALA A 252 16.45 -21.03 -6.98
C ALA A 252 15.29 -20.26 -6.33
N ASP A 253 15.10 -20.43 -5.02
CA ASP A 253 13.94 -19.92 -4.33
C ASP A 253 13.95 -18.41 -4.16
N LEU A 254 12.78 -17.83 -4.37
CA LEU A 254 12.57 -16.40 -4.25
C LEU A 254 12.05 -16.09 -2.85
N TYR A 255 12.87 -15.39 -2.07
CA TYR A 255 12.49 -14.90 -0.76
C TYR A 255 12.03 -13.45 -0.82
N ALA A 256 11.01 -13.13 -0.04
CA ALA A 256 10.55 -11.76 0.14
C ALA A 256 10.25 -11.47 1.61
N LEU A 257 10.63 -10.27 2.04
CA LEU A 257 10.26 -9.68 3.32
C LEU A 257 9.05 -8.77 3.12
N GLY A 258 7.94 -9.06 3.78
CA GLY A 258 6.76 -8.22 3.81
C GLY A 258 6.68 -7.42 5.10
N LEU A 259 6.37 -6.13 5.02
CA LEU A 259 6.03 -5.31 6.17
C LEU A 259 4.54 -5.02 6.15
N ASN A 260 3.79 -5.48 7.14
CA ASN A 260 2.35 -5.25 7.24
C ASN A 260 1.98 -4.71 8.64
N PRO A 261 0.70 -4.31 8.87
CA PRO A 261 0.29 -3.75 10.16
C PRO A 261 0.49 -4.67 11.37
N SER A 262 0.56 -5.99 11.14
CA SER A 262 0.72 -6.99 12.20
C SER A 262 2.18 -7.28 12.52
N GLY A 263 3.10 -7.11 11.56
CA GLY A 263 4.50 -7.42 11.75
C GLY A 263 5.31 -7.54 10.46
N VAL A 264 6.36 -8.35 10.56
CA VAL A 264 7.23 -8.74 9.46
C VAL A 264 6.85 -10.14 8.98
N LEU A 265 6.53 -10.26 7.70
CA LEU A 265 6.19 -11.48 6.99
C LEU A 265 7.41 -11.97 6.21
N VAL A 266 7.67 -13.28 6.20
CA VAL A 266 8.67 -13.89 5.32
C VAL A 266 7.96 -14.84 4.36
N LEU A 267 8.19 -14.63 3.07
CA LEU A 267 7.67 -15.46 1.99
C LEU A 267 8.82 -16.22 1.33
N ARG A 268 8.59 -17.49 0.99
CA ARG A 268 9.42 -18.31 0.09
C ARG A 268 8.54 -18.75 -1.07
N ASN A 269 8.92 -18.41 -2.30
CA ASN A 269 8.13 -18.68 -3.50
C ASN A 269 6.65 -18.26 -3.36
N ARG A 270 6.43 -17.06 -2.79
CA ARG A 270 5.11 -16.47 -2.49
C ARG A 270 4.29 -17.17 -1.40
N LEU A 271 4.81 -18.23 -0.79
CA LEU A 271 4.18 -18.89 0.35
C LEU A 271 4.74 -18.36 1.66
N LYS A 272 3.86 -18.08 2.62
CA LYS A 272 4.25 -17.66 3.97
C LYS A 272 5.02 -18.77 4.68
N VAL A 273 6.24 -18.47 5.09
CA VAL A 273 7.09 -19.39 5.86
C VAL A 273 7.31 -18.92 7.30
N ALA A 274 7.24 -17.60 7.56
CA ALA A 274 7.32 -17.07 8.92
C ALA A 274 6.56 -15.74 9.06
N GLN A 275 6.16 -15.42 10.29
CA GLN A 275 5.64 -14.10 10.66
C GLN A 275 6.13 -13.73 12.05
N TYR A 276 6.64 -12.52 12.17
CA TYR A 276 7.15 -11.95 13.41
C TYR A 276 6.33 -10.72 13.77
N LEU A 277 5.58 -10.80 14.86
CA LEU A 277 4.73 -9.69 15.31
C LEU A 277 5.58 -8.51 15.78
N TRP A 278 5.12 -7.28 15.54
CA TRP A 278 5.83 -6.07 16.00
C TRP A 278 6.13 -6.10 17.50
N SER A 279 5.22 -6.63 18.30
CA SER A 279 5.39 -6.76 19.77
C SER A 279 6.51 -7.70 20.20
N ARG A 280 7.05 -8.53 19.29
CA ARG A 280 8.13 -9.48 19.57
C ARG A 280 9.48 -9.03 19.02
N ILE A 281 9.52 -7.97 18.21
CA ILE A 281 10.75 -7.46 17.60
C ILE A 281 11.37 -6.44 18.54
N VAL A 282 12.54 -6.75 19.08
CA VAL A 282 13.23 -5.89 20.07
C VAL A 282 14.10 -4.87 19.39
N LYS A 283 14.80 -5.30 18.33
CA LYS A 283 15.80 -4.48 17.65
C LYS A 283 15.89 -4.88 16.19
N THR A 284 16.04 -3.86 15.34
CA THR A 284 16.40 -4.03 13.94
C THR A 284 17.72 -3.30 13.70
N LYS A 285 18.56 -3.86 12.83
CA LYS A 285 19.82 -3.23 12.40
C LYS A 285 20.06 -3.52 10.92
N CYS A 286 20.47 -2.49 10.19
CA CYS A 286 20.98 -2.65 8.84
C CYS A 286 22.50 -2.61 8.88
N GLN A 287 23.16 -3.65 8.40
CA GLN A 287 24.61 -3.72 8.28
C GLN A 287 24.97 -4.03 6.83
N GLY A 288 25.40 -2.99 6.09
CA GLY A 288 25.61 -3.11 4.65
C GLY A 288 24.29 -3.38 3.93
N ARG A 289 24.21 -4.51 3.23
CA ARG A 289 22.98 -4.98 2.54
C ARG A 289 22.17 -5.98 3.37
N CYS A 290 22.59 -6.27 4.59
CA CYS A 290 21.91 -7.22 5.46
C CYS A 290 20.95 -6.49 6.40
N PHE A 291 19.71 -6.97 6.47
CA PHE A 291 18.73 -6.59 7.48
C PHE A 291 18.70 -7.67 8.56
N LEU A 292 18.98 -7.30 9.80
CA LEU A 292 19.01 -8.22 10.94
C LEU A 292 17.94 -7.79 11.95
N MET A 293 17.26 -8.77 12.52
CA MET A 293 16.14 -8.56 13.44
C MET A 293 16.29 -9.49 14.64
N ASP A 294 16.31 -8.90 15.83
CA ASP A 294 16.34 -9.62 17.10
C ASP A 294 14.89 -9.79 17.59
N VAL A 295 14.48 -11.03 17.83
CA VAL A 295 13.10 -11.41 18.18
C VAL A 295 13.09 -12.13 19.53
N ILE A 296 12.11 -11.81 20.38
CA ILE A 296 11.85 -12.55 21.62
C ILE A 296 11.12 -13.85 21.29
N ASP A 297 11.63 -14.97 21.77
CA ASP A 297 10.99 -16.27 21.60
C ASP A 297 9.61 -16.32 22.26
N ALA A 298 8.70 -17.09 21.68
CA ALA A 298 7.31 -17.16 22.14
C ALA A 298 7.20 -17.60 23.62
N ALA A 299 8.13 -18.43 24.11
CA ALA A 299 8.20 -18.88 25.50
C ALA A 299 8.48 -17.73 26.47
N ASP A 300 9.46 -16.87 26.15
CA ASP A 300 9.88 -15.75 26.97
C ASP A 300 8.79 -14.66 27.05
N SER A 301 7.98 -14.50 26.00
CA SER A 301 6.88 -13.53 25.96
C SER A 301 5.74 -13.85 26.94
N MET A 302 5.40 -15.14 27.12
CA MET A 302 4.39 -15.56 28.09
C MET A 302 4.90 -15.38 29.53
N GLU A 303 6.20 -15.56 29.75
CA GLU A 303 6.82 -15.38 31.05
C GLU A 303 6.92 -13.88 31.42
N GLN A 304 7.28 -13.01 30.47
CA GLN A 304 7.25 -11.56 30.66
C GLN A 304 5.83 -11.04 30.92
N GLN A 305 4.82 -11.49 30.16
CA GLN A 305 3.42 -11.09 30.40
C GLN A 305 2.85 -11.63 31.72
N ARG A 306 3.27 -12.83 32.18
CA ARG A 306 2.95 -13.33 33.51
C ARG A 306 3.64 -12.54 34.63
N GLN A 307 4.88 -12.13 34.43
CA GLN A 307 5.65 -11.34 35.41
C GLN A 307 5.13 -9.90 35.54
N LEU A 308 4.70 -9.28 34.43
CA LEU A 308 4.05 -7.95 34.43
C LEU A 308 2.68 -7.96 35.10
N ASN A 309 1.89 -9.04 34.92
CA ASN A 309 0.56 -9.15 35.51
C ASN A 309 0.56 -9.52 37.01
N ASN A 310 1.66 -10.04 37.55
CA ASN A 310 1.76 -10.51 38.95
C ASN A 310 2.50 -9.56 39.91
N GLY A 311 2.72 -8.29 39.54
CA GLY A 311 3.13 -7.24 40.49
C GLY A 311 4.41 -7.52 41.31
N GLY A 312 5.43 -8.14 40.69
CA GLY A 312 6.62 -8.63 41.38
C GLY A 312 7.89 -7.81 41.13
N LEU A 313 8.46 -7.31 42.23
CA LEU A 313 9.72 -6.57 42.37
C LEU A 313 10.90 -7.13 41.54
N LEU A 314 11.64 -6.24 40.86
CA LEU A 314 12.91 -6.55 40.19
C LEU A 314 13.97 -7.01 41.20
N THR A 315 14.43 -8.25 41.09
CA THR A 315 15.77 -8.66 41.55
C THR A 315 16.55 -9.27 40.39
N THR A 316 17.59 -8.55 39.99
CA THR A 316 18.65 -8.97 39.06
C THR A 316 19.40 -10.19 39.56
N ALA A 317 19.49 -11.24 38.74
CA ALA A 317 20.69 -12.07 38.58
C ALA A 317 20.50 -13.01 37.38
N ASN A 318 21.39 -12.94 36.39
CA ASN A 318 22.10 -14.13 35.90
C ASN A 318 23.28 -13.70 35.03
N GLN A 319 24.47 -13.84 35.64
CA GLN A 319 25.75 -14.01 34.98
C GLN A 319 25.78 -15.40 34.32
N ILE A 320 26.51 -15.55 33.21
CA ILE A 320 27.41 -16.66 32.82
C ILE A 320 28.04 -16.25 31.47
N LYS A 321 29.23 -15.62 31.53
CA LYS A 321 30.59 -16.17 31.25
C LYS A 321 30.91 -16.45 29.76
N ARG A 322 31.80 -15.61 29.21
CA ARG A 322 32.73 -15.91 28.09
C ARG A 322 33.69 -17.05 28.50
N PRO A 323 34.30 -17.86 27.59
CA PRO A 323 35.47 -17.46 26.76
C PRO A 323 35.63 -18.28 25.44
N PRO A 324 36.74 -18.22 24.69
CA PRO A 324 37.84 -17.23 24.66
C PRO A 324 37.71 -16.16 23.57
#